data_AF-A0A7C4WW77-F1
#
_entry.id   AF-A0A7C4WW77-F1
#
_cell.length_a   1.000
_cell.length_b   1.000
_cell.length_c   1.000
_cell.angle_alpha   90.00
_cell.angle_beta   90.00
_cell.angle_gamma   90.00
#
_symmetry.space_group_name_H-M   'P 1'
#
loop_
_entity.id
_entity.type
_entity.pdbx_description
1 polymer ?
#
loop_
_entity_poly.entity_id
_entity_poly.type
_entity_poly.pdbx_seq_one_letter_code
_entity_poly.pdbx_strand_id
1 'polypeptide(L)'
;MKQITILSGKGGTGKTTITAAFAALAKKAVIADCDVDAPDLHMLLHPEILEMREFRGSKIAVIDELKCVKCGVCREKCRFDAITQHLTVDPFSCEGCGVCTIVCPVDAVTLTERISGYAYISKIKYGFMVHALLNPGESNSGKLVTIVRQDAKLLAESKKSSVIIIDG
;
A
#
# COMPACT_ATOMS: atom_id res chain seq x y z
N MET A 1 -23.77 7.47 9.23
CA MET A 1 -23.03 7.90 8.01
C MET A 1 -23.21 6.82 6.96
N LYS A 2 -23.51 7.18 5.71
CA LYS A 2 -23.68 6.20 4.62
C LYS A 2 -22.34 5.91 3.95
N GLN A 3 -22.13 4.70 3.45
CA GLN A 3 -21.00 4.36 2.59
C GLN A 3 -21.54 3.89 1.24
N ILE A 4 -21.00 4.45 0.16
CA ILE A 4 -21.33 4.07 -1.21
C ILE A 4 -20.04 3.55 -1.82
N THR A 5 -19.98 2.25 -2.13
CA THR A 5 -18.85 1.65 -2.82
C THR A 5 -19.20 1.45 -4.28
N ILE A 6 -18.35 1.94 -5.16
CA ILE A 6 -18.48 1.78 -6.60
C ILE A 6 -17.49 0.68 -6.98
N LEU A 7 -18.02 -0.43 -7.49
CA LEU A 7 -17.26 -1.62 -7.89
C LEU A 7 -17.50 -1.87 -9.38
N SER A 8 -16.54 -2.51 -10.04
CA SER A 8 -16.67 -2.90 -11.43
C SER A 8 -15.87 -4.15 -11.78
N GLY A 9 -16.10 -4.68 -12.98
CA GLY A 9 -15.23 -5.69 -13.57
C GLY A 9 -13.89 -5.10 -14.02
N LYS A 10 -12.99 -5.98 -14.49
CA LYS A 10 -11.71 -5.60 -15.10
C LYS A 10 -11.94 -4.94 -16.48
N GLY A 11 -11.01 -4.07 -16.90
CA GLY A 11 -10.95 -3.60 -18.30
C GLY A 11 -11.53 -2.21 -18.58
N GLY A 12 -11.31 -1.22 -17.71
CA GLY A 12 -11.60 0.18 -18.04
C GLY A 12 -13.09 0.52 -18.12
N THR A 13 -13.89 -0.01 -17.19
CA THR A 13 -15.36 0.14 -17.15
C THR A 13 -15.85 1.50 -16.63
N GLY A 14 -14.95 2.49 -16.50
CA GLY A 14 -15.29 3.85 -16.07
C GLY A 14 -15.63 4.03 -14.58
N LYS A 15 -15.18 3.09 -13.72
CA LYS A 15 -15.42 3.11 -12.27
C LYS A 15 -14.96 4.43 -11.62
N THR A 16 -13.70 4.79 -11.80
CA THR A 16 -13.10 6.04 -11.31
C THR A 16 -13.89 7.27 -11.77
N THR A 17 -14.30 7.30 -13.05
CA THR A 17 -15.09 8.40 -13.62
C THR A 17 -16.44 8.55 -12.91
N ILE A 18 -17.13 7.43 -12.65
CA ILE A 18 -18.39 7.43 -11.89
C ILE A 18 -18.13 7.89 -10.45
N THR A 19 -17.05 7.42 -9.82
CA THR A 19 -16.65 7.85 -8.47
C THR A 19 -16.43 9.37 -8.41
N ALA A 20 -15.69 9.94 -9.36
CA ALA A 20 -15.48 11.38 -9.45
C ALA A 20 -16.77 12.17 -9.67
N ALA A 21 -17.69 11.66 -10.51
CA ALA A 21 -18.99 12.28 -10.72
C ALA A 21 -19.84 12.29 -9.44
N PHE A 22 -19.87 11.17 -8.71
CA PHE A 22 -20.54 11.09 -7.40
C PHE A 22 -19.90 12.02 -6.38
N ALA A 23 -18.57 12.14 -6.38
CA ALA A 23 -17.85 13.08 -5.53
C ALA A 23 -18.28 14.54 -5.80
N ALA A 24 -18.40 14.93 -7.06
CA ALA A 24 -18.84 16.26 -7.47
C ALA A 24 -20.30 16.56 -7.11
N LEU A 25 -21.17 15.57 -7.18
CA LEU A 25 -22.59 15.70 -6.82
C LEU A 25 -22.82 15.66 -5.30
N ALA A 26 -21.93 15.01 -4.56
CA ALA A 26 -22.05 14.89 -3.13
C ALA A 26 -21.75 16.22 -2.42
N LYS A 27 -22.75 16.74 -1.72
CA LYS A 27 -22.56 17.90 -0.83
C LYS A 27 -21.94 17.39 0.48
N LYS A 28 -20.61 17.56 0.62
CA LYS A 28 -19.81 17.23 1.83
C LYS A 28 -19.57 15.72 2.02
N ALA A 29 -18.69 15.17 1.18
CA ALA A 29 -18.26 13.77 1.23
C ALA A 29 -16.80 13.61 1.68
N VAL A 30 -16.47 12.40 2.15
CA VAL A 30 -15.10 11.89 2.13
C VAL A 30 -14.99 10.86 1.02
N ILE A 31 -13.99 11.01 0.16
CA ILE A 31 -13.72 10.08 -0.93
C ILE A 31 -12.59 9.16 -0.47
N ALA A 32 -12.71 7.87 -0.76
CA ALA A 32 -11.70 6.87 -0.44
C ALA A 32 -11.29 6.18 -1.74
N ASP A 33 -10.06 6.42 -2.20
CA ASP A 33 -9.50 5.74 -3.35
C ASP A 33 -8.81 4.45 -2.89
N CYS A 34 -9.48 3.32 -3.12
CA CYS A 34 -8.99 2.00 -2.77
C CYS A 34 -8.30 1.29 -3.94
N ASP A 35 -8.11 1.95 -5.09
CA ASP A 35 -7.24 1.44 -6.14
C ASP A 35 -5.79 1.85 -5.86
N VAL A 36 -5.18 1.19 -4.86
CA VAL A 36 -3.87 1.61 -4.34
C VAL A 36 -2.69 1.14 -5.19
N ASP A 37 -2.92 0.18 -6.08
CA ASP A 37 -1.90 -0.39 -6.96
C ASP A 37 -1.60 0.54 -8.14
N ALA A 38 -2.64 1.20 -8.67
CA ALA A 38 -2.53 2.16 -9.76
C ALA A 38 -3.58 3.28 -9.66
N PRO A 39 -3.54 4.11 -8.59
CA PRO A 39 -4.57 5.11 -8.33
C PRO A 39 -4.60 6.18 -9.43
N ASP A 40 -5.78 6.46 -9.98
CA ASP A 40 -5.99 7.46 -11.02
C ASP A 40 -6.99 8.56 -10.63
N LEU A 41 -7.74 8.38 -9.53
CA LEU A 41 -8.78 9.32 -9.10
C LEU A 41 -8.21 10.71 -8.77
N HIS A 42 -6.96 10.77 -8.30
CA HIS A 42 -6.26 12.02 -8.02
C HIS A 42 -6.13 12.90 -9.28
N MET A 43 -6.10 12.32 -10.49
CA MET A 43 -6.05 13.06 -11.74
C MET A 43 -7.36 13.81 -12.04
N LEU A 44 -8.49 13.32 -11.54
CA LEU A 44 -9.81 13.92 -11.75
C LEU A 44 -10.20 14.91 -10.64
N LEU A 45 -9.79 14.62 -9.41
CA LEU A 45 -10.20 15.40 -8.23
C LEU A 45 -9.17 16.44 -7.79
N HIS A 46 -7.95 16.40 -8.35
CA HIS A 46 -6.84 17.33 -8.10
C HIS A 46 -6.62 17.61 -6.59
N PRO A 47 -6.30 16.56 -5.80
CA PRO A 47 -6.15 16.69 -4.36
C PRO A 47 -4.94 17.53 -3.95
N GLU A 48 -5.14 18.39 -2.96
CA GLU A 48 -4.06 19.04 -2.20
C GLU A 48 -3.71 18.16 -1.00
N ILE A 49 -2.47 17.67 -0.92
CA ILE A 49 -2.00 16.80 0.17
C ILE A 49 -1.89 17.62 1.46
N LEU A 50 -2.64 17.19 2.49
CA LEU A 50 -2.58 17.76 3.84
C LEU A 50 -1.70 16.93 4.77
N GLU A 51 -1.73 15.61 4.62
CA GLU A 51 -0.95 14.66 5.40
C GLU A 51 -0.45 13.53 4.49
N MET A 52 0.77 13.07 4.74
CA MET A 52 1.41 11.93 4.08
C MET A 52 2.01 11.02 5.15
N ARG A 53 1.79 9.72 5.03
CA ARG A 53 2.34 8.70 5.93
C ARG A 53 2.95 7.57 5.15
N GLU A 54 4.13 7.11 5.61
CA GLU A 54 4.74 5.89 5.11
C GLU A 54 3.87 4.67 5.45
N PHE A 55 3.65 3.81 4.46
CA PHE A 55 3.08 2.50 4.67
C PHE A 55 4.19 1.45 4.64
N ARG A 56 4.35 0.72 5.74
CA ARG A 56 5.30 -0.39 5.88
C ARG A 56 4.50 -1.67 6.01
N GLY A 57 4.26 -2.32 4.87
CA GLY A 57 3.43 -3.52 4.75
C GLY A 57 4.25 -4.82 4.62
N SER A 58 5.51 -4.68 4.21
CA SER A 58 6.45 -5.77 3.91
C SER A 58 7.77 -5.61 4.65
N LYS A 59 8.48 -6.74 4.74
CA LYS A 59 9.83 -6.81 5.27
C LYS A 59 10.79 -7.23 4.16
N ILE A 60 12.06 -6.93 4.33
CA ILE A 60 13.13 -7.41 3.46
C ILE A 60 14.20 -8.10 4.30
N ALA A 61 14.79 -9.17 3.76
CA ALA A 61 15.93 -9.81 4.38
C ALA A 61 17.20 -8.96 4.16
N VAL A 62 18.02 -8.83 5.21
CA VAL A 62 19.32 -8.17 5.17
C VAL A 62 20.36 -9.14 5.73
N ILE A 63 21.46 -9.30 5.01
CA ILE A 63 22.57 -10.18 5.39
C ILE A 63 23.71 -9.31 5.92
N ASP A 64 24.12 -9.55 7.16
CA ASP A 64 25.30 -8.95 7.78
C ASP A 64 26.56 -9.66 7.26
N GLU A 65 27.30 -8.97 6.39
CA GLU A 65 28.51 -9.51 5.76
C GLU A 65 29.62 -9.84 6.77
N LEU A 66 29.68 -9.13 7.90
CA LEU A 66 30.70 -9.34 8.92
C LEU A 66 30.46 -10.62 9.73
N LYS A 67 29.18 -11.02 9.88
CA LYS A 67 28.79 -12.27 10.56
C LYS A 67 28.68 -13.45 9.61
N CYS A 68 28.44 -13.20 8.33
CA CYS A 68 28.15 -14.24 7.35
C CYS A 68 29.36 -15.14 7.10
N VAL A 69 29.23 -16.42 7.46
CA VAL A 69 30.26 -17.47 7.18
C VAL A 69 30.17 -18.04 5.76
N LYS A 70 29.37 -17.43 4.88
CA LYS A 70 29.20 -17.81 3.47
C LYS A 70 28.79 -19.27 3.21
N CYS A 71 28.01 -19.88 4.11
CA CYS A 71 27.56 -21.27 3.99
C CYS A 71 26.52 -21.52 2.87
N GLY A 72 25.80 -20.49 2.41
CA GLY A 72 24.84 -20.60 1.30
C GLY A 72 23.47 -21.21 1.63
N VAL A 73 23.24 -21.68 2.86
CA VAL A 73 21.97 -22.34 3.24
C VAL A 73 20.75 -21.43 3.06
N CYS A 74 20.88 -20.13 3.37
CA CYS A 74 19.80 -19.16 3.18
C CYS A 74 19.36 -19.06 1.71
N ARG A 75 20.31 -19.13 0.77
CA ARG A 75 20.04 -19.15 -0.67
C ARG A 75 19.36 -20.44 -1.09
N GLU A 76 19.87 -21.60 -0.66
CA GLU A 76 19.30 -22.91 -0.98
C GLU A 76 17.83 -23.04 -0.53
N LYS A 77 17.48 -22.44 0.61
CA LYS A 77 16.11 -22.49 1.15
C LYS A 77 15.20 -21.35 0.67
N CYS A 78 15.71 -20.41 -0.13
CA CYS A 78 14.90 -19.31 -0.64
C CYS A 78 14.00 -19.81 -1.77
N ARG A 79 12.68 -19.82 -1.57
CA ARG A 79 11.70 -20.24 -2.60
C ARG A 79 11.45 -19.20 -3.69
N PHE A 80 11.99 -17.99 -3.52
CA PHE A 80 11.77 -16.85 -4.40
C PHE A 80 13.03 -16.47 -5.19
N ASP A 81 14.10 -17.28 -5.08
CA ASP A 81 15.40 -17.01 -5.70
C ASP A 81 15.97 -15.61 -5.40
N ALA A 82 15.56 -15.01 -4.29
CA ALA A 82 15.87 -13.64 -3.91
C ALA A 82 17.27 -13.46 -3.31
N ILE A 83 18.09 -14.51 -3.22
CA ILE A 83 19.45 -14.44 -2.67
C ILE A 83 20.43 -14.87 -3.75
N THR A 84 21.31 -13.94 -4.15
CA THR A 84 22.26 -14.14 -5.24
C THR A 84 23.40 -15.10 -4.85
N GLN A 85 24.22 -15.50 -5.83
CA GLN A 85 25.42 -16.30 -5.56
C GLN A 85 26.41 -15.62 -4.61
N HIS A 86 26.42 -14.29 -4.58
CA HIS A 86 27.26 -13.48 -3.69
C HIS A 86 26.64 -13.26 -2.30
N LEU A 87 25.50 -13.92 -2.00
CA LEU A 87 24.75 -13.77 -0.75
C LEU A 87 24.28 -12.33 -0.52
N THR A 88 23.89 -11.67 -1.60
CA THR A 88 23.16 -10.39 -1.58
C THR A 88 21.68 -10.67 -1.78
N VAL A 89 20.82 -9.93 -1.09
CA VAL A 89 19.37 -10.03 -1.26
C VAL A 89 18.92 -9.13 -2.40
N ASP A 90 18.22 -9.69 -3.39
CA ASP A 90 17.49 -8.92 -4.40
C ASP A 90 16.18 -8.39 -3.77
N PRO A 91 16.02 -7.07 -3.64
CA PRO A 91 14.85 -6.49 -2.99
C PRO A 91 13.54 -6.73 -3.73
N PHE A 92 13.57 -6.92 -5.06
CA PHE A 92 12.35 -7.09 -5.86
C PHE A 92 11.80 -8.51 -5.78
N SER A 93 12.68 -9.51 -5.69
CA SER A 93 12.28 -10.91 -5.56
C SER A 93 12.02 -11.32 -4.10
N CYS A 94 12.48 -10.52 -3.12
CA CYS A 94 12.33 -10.86 -1.71
C CYS A 94 10.92 -10.59 -1.19
N GLU A 95 10.21 -11.65 -0.79
CA GLU A 95 8.90 -11.57 -0.11
C GLU A 95 9.00 -11.32 1.41
N GLY A 96 10.20 -11.26 1.99
CA GLY A 96 10.36 -11.02 3.43
C GLY A 96 9.83 -12.14 4.34
N CYS A 97 9.69 -13.37 3.82
CA CYS A 97 9.08 -14.50 4.52
C CYS A 97 9.84 -15.00 5.78
N GLY A 98 11.11 -14.63 5.94
CA GLY A 98 11.91 -14.99 7.13
C GLY A 98 12.51 -16.40 7.15
N VAL A 99 12.32 -17.23 6.12
CA VAL A 99 12.94 -18.56 6.08
C VAL A 99 14.47 -18.46 6.21
N CYS A 100 15.08 -17.50 5.52
CA CYS A 100 16.52 -17.26 5.56
C CYS A 100 17.06 -16.84 6.93
N THR A 101 16.26 -16.20 7.78
CA THR A 101 16.65 -15.87 9.16
C THR A 101 16.63 -17.11 10.05
N ILE A 102 15.65 -18.00 9.86
CA ILE A 102 15.49 -19.22 10.66
C ILE A 102 16.62 -20.23 10.38
N VAL A 103 17.05 -20.35 9.12
CA VAL A 103 18.04 -21.36 8.71
C VAL A 103 19.49 -20.90 8.81
N CYS A 104 19.75 -19.64 9.18
CA CYS A 104 21.11 -19.13 9.29
C CYS A 104 21.77 -19.66 10.56
N PRO A 105 22.87 -20.44 10.47
CA PRO A 105 23.49 -21.05 11.65
C PRO A 105 24.26 -20.06 12.55
N VAL A 106 24.44 -18.81 12.09
CA VAL A 106 25.24 -17.77 12.75
C VAL A 106 24.47 -16.46 12.92
N ASP A 107 23.14 -16.50 12.75
CA ASP A 107 22.25 -15.32 12.92
C ASP A 107 22.69 -14.08 12.12
N ALA A 108 23.26 -14.30 10.93
CA ALA A 108 23.72 -13.22 10.05
C ALA A 108 22.59 -12.61 9.20
N VAL A 109 21.38 -13.19 9.19
CA VAL A 109 20.25 -12.69 8.40
C VAL A 109 19.19 -12.11 9.31
N THR A 110 18.73 -10.89 9.02
CA THR A 110 17.64 -10.22 9.74
C THR A 110 16.54 -9.77 8.80
N LEU A 111 15.34 -9.52 9.31
CA LEU A 111 14.26 -8.88 8.56
C LEU A 111 14.12 -7.43 9.01
N THR A 112 14.11 -6.51 8.05
CA THR A 112 13.87 -5.08 8.29
C THR A 112 12.58 -4.64 7.61
N GLU A 113 11.86 -3.72 8.23
CA GLU A 113 10.68 -3.10 7.62
C GLU A 113 11.10 -2.31 6.38
N ARG A 114 10.35 -2.44 5.27
CA ARG A 114 10.54 -1.62 4.08
C ARG A 114 9.31 -0.74 3.82
N ILE A 115 9.55 0.44 3.26
CA ILE A 115 8.46 1.33 2.83
C ILE A 115 7.83 0.68 1.59
N SER A 116 6.60 0.21 1.73
CA SER A 116 5.83 -0.45 0.68
C SER A 116 4.91 0.51 -0.06
N GLY A 117 4.79 1.76 0.39
CA GLY A 117 3.93 2.75 -0.24
C GLY A 117 3.65 3.92 0.71
N TYR A 118 2.61 4.67 0.39
CA TYR A 118 2.22 5.86 1.12
C TYR A 118 0.71 5.99 1.20
N ALA A 119 0.21 6.51 2.32
CA ALA A 119 -1.18 6.89 2.50
C ALA A 119 -1.27 8.41 2.70
N TYR A 120 -2.35 8.99 2.18
CA TYR A 120 -2.53 10.43 2.11
C TYR A 120 -3.92 10.84 2.60
N ILE A 121 -3.96 11.96 3.31
CA ILE A 121 -5.19 12.72 3.53
C ILE A 121 -5.07 14.02 2.75
N SER A 122 -6.04 14.27 1.89
CA SER A 122 -6.04 15.39 0.98
C SER A 122 -7.33 16.19 1.02
N LYS A 123 -7.22 17.47 0.72
CA LYS A 123 -8.36 18.35 0.45
C LYS A 123 -8.67 18.30 -1.04
N ILE A 124 -9.96 18.25 -1.37
CA ILE A 124 -10.46 18.37 -2.74
C ILE A 124 -11.54 19.43 -2.80
N LYS A 125 -11.94 19.85 -4.01
CA LYS A 125 -13.01 20.83 -4.21
C LYS A 125 -14.32 20.47 -3.49
N TYR A 126 -14.62 19.17 -3.39
CA TYR A 126 -15.92 18.67 -2.89
C TYR A 126 -15.88 18.12 -1.45
N GLY A 127 -14.75 18.26 -0.75
CA GLY A 127 -14.56 17.72 0.59
C GLY A 127 -13.14 17.24 0.83
N PHE A 128 -13.00 16.00 1.30
CA PHE A 128 -11.71 15.38 1.56
C PHE A 128 -11.57 14.08 0.79
N MET A 129 -10.33 13.70 0.51
CA MET A 129 -9.97 12.46 -0.14
C MET A 129 -8.92 11.74 0.70
N VAL A 130 -9.14 10.46 0.96
CA VAL A 130 -8.15 9.54 1.49
C VAL A 130 -7.75 8.63 0.34
N HIS A 131 -6.46 8.56 0.07
CA HIS A 131 -5.93 7.78 -1.04
C HIS A 131 -4.56 7.26 -0.67
N ALA A 132 -4.07 6.29 -1.42
CA ALA A 132 -2.79 5.69 -1.17
C ALA A 132 -2.17 5.21 -2.47
N LEU A 133 -0.84 5.10 -2.46
CA LEU A 133 -0.06 4.57 -3.57
C LEU A 133 0.86 3.49 -3.02
N LEU A 134 0.74 2.28 -3.54
CA LEU A 134 1.66 1.20 -3.27
C LEU A 134 2.89 1.32 -4.19
N ASN A 135 4.07 1.00 -3.67
CA ASN A 135 5.28 0.95 -4.49
C ASN A 135 5.17 -0.23 -5.48
N PRO A 136 5.69 -0.08 -6.71
CA PRO A 136 5.69 -1.15 -7.70
C PRO A 136 6.36 -2.43 -7.17
N GLY A 137 5.72 -3.59 -7.39
CA GLY A 137 6.25 -4.90 -6.97
C GLY A 137 5.89 -5.31 -5.54
N GLU A 138 5.11 -4.51 -4.81
CA GLU A 138 4.63 -4.87 -3.48
C GLU A 138 3.32 -5.68 -3.52
N SER A 139 3.10 -6.55 -2.53
CA SER A 139 1.96 -7.48 -2.47
C SER A 139 0.90 -7.12 -1.41
N ASN A 140 1.03 -5.96 -0.73
CA ASN A 140 0.24 -5.59 0.46
C ASN A 140 -0.93 -4.62 0.19
N SER A 141 -1.49 -4.61 -1.03
CA SER A 141 -2.58 -3.71 -1.39
C SER A 141 -3.80 -3.84 -0.48
N GLY A 142 -4.21 -5.06 -0.11
CA GLY A 142 -5.35 -5.27 0.79
C GLY A 142 -5.20 -4.64 2.18
N LYS A 143 -3.98 -4.63 2.75
CA LYS A 143 -3.70 -3.94 4.02
C LYS A 143 -3.78 -2.42 3.83
N LEU A 144 -3.22 -1.91 2.74
CA LEU A 144 -3.23 -0.47 2.44
C LEU A 144 -4.66 0.03 2.16
N VAL A 145 -5.48 -0.73 1.44
CA VAL A 145 -6.92 -0.48 1.26
C VAL A 145 -7.65 -0.43 2.60
N THR A 146 -7.32 -1.32 3.53
CA THR A 146 -7.93 -1.31 4.87
C THR A 146 -7.61 -0.02 5.62
N ILE A 147 -6.35 0.46 5.52
CA ILE A 147 -5.92 1.75 6.08
C ILE A 147 -6.72 2.89 5.47
N VAL A 148 -6.80 2.97 4.14
CA VAL A 148 -7.57 4.01 3.43
C VAL A 148 -9.02 4.05 3.89
N ARG A 149 -9.68 2.88 4.01
CA ARG A 149 -11.07 2.79 4.45
C ARG A 149 -11.25 3.23 5.91
N GLN A 150 -10.31 2.86 6.79
CA GLN A 150 -10.34 3.23 8.20
C GLN A 150 -10.12 4.74 8.37
N ASP A 151 -9.13 5.31 7.69
CA ASP A 151 -8.85 6.74 7.70
C ASP A 151 -10.02 7.55 7.13
N ALA A 152 -10.63 7.09 6.04
CA ALA A 152 -11.81 7.73 5.47
C ALA A 152 -12.98 7.77 6.46
N LYS A 153 -13.17 6.70 7.23
CA LYS A 153 -14.19 6.63 8.29
C LYS A 153 -13.91 7.64 9.41
N LEU A 154 -12.68 7.65 9.95
CA LEU A 154 -12.28 8.57 11.02
C LEU A 154 -12.38 10.03 10.56
N LEU A 155 -11.95 10.33 9.33
CA LEU A 155 -12.03 11.65 8.75
C LEU A 155 -13.48 12.09 8.56
N ALA A 156 -14.35 11.20 8.08
CA ALA A 156 -15.76 11.52 7.90
C ALA A 156 -16.48 11.76 9.23
N GLU A 157 -16.13 11.03 10.29
CA GLU A 157 -16.62 11.28 11.65
C GLU A 157 -16.18 12.66 12.16
N SER A 158 -14.87 12.96 12.08
CA SER A 158 -14.32 14.25 12.55
C SER A 158 -14.88 15.46 11.79
N LYS A 159 -15.11 15.33 10.48
CA LYS A 159 -15.64 16.41 9.62
C LYS A 159 -17.18 16.45 9.59
N LYS A 160 -17.85 15.51 10.26
CA LYS A 160 -19.31 15.34 10.23
C LYS A 160 -19.81 15.26 8.78
N SER A 161 -19.16 14.44 7.96
CA SER A 161 -19.55 14.17 6.58
C SER A 161 -20.72 13.20 6.55
N SER A 162 -21.64 13.38 5.61
CA SER A 162 -22.87 12.57 5.53
C SER A 162 -22.64 11.23 4.85
N VAL A 163 -21.65 11.17 3.96
CA VAL A 163 -21.36 10.02 3.09
C VAL A 163 -19.86 9.83 2.88
N ILE A 164 -19.45 8.56 2.77
CA ILE A 164 -18.16 8.14 2.21
C ILE A 164 -18.43 7.54 0.83
N ILE A 165 -17.71 7.98 -0.18
CA ILE A 165 -17.72 7.38 -1.52
C ILE A 165 -16.41 6.64 -1.70
N ILE A 166 -16.49 5.36 -2.04
CA ILE A 166 -15.33 4.47 -2.11
C ILE A 166 -15.16 4.03 -3.56
N ASP A 167 -14.00 4.36 -4.12
CA ASP A 167 -13.53 3.84 -5.40
C ASP A 167 -12.85 2.49 -5.14
N GLY A 168 -13.55 1.38 -5.43
CA GLY A 168 -13.14 0.04 -5.01
C GLY A 168 -12.65 -0.87 -6.11
#